data_AF-A0A5T1A9X2-F1
#
_entry.id   AF-A0A5T1A9X2-F1
#
_cell.length_a   1.000
_cell.length_b   1.000
_cell.length_c   1.000
_cell.angle_alpha   90.00
_cell.angle_beta   90.00
_cell.angle_gamma   90.00
#
_symmetry.space_group_name_H-M   'P 1'
#
loop_
_entity.id
_entity.type
_entity.pdbx_description
1 polymer ?
#
loop_
_entity_poly.entity_id
_entity_poly.type
_entity_poly.pdbx_seq_one_letter_code
_entity_poly.pdbx_strand_id
1 'polypeptide(L)'
;MINRVLMKENLGFKEVELEISQGLTVFTGLSGAGKSVLFKGILSAFALSESEAKLVEIELDDKIDLEEYGIEGEEENVFKLLKDKNTKYFINNQSISKKSLIHLSKKFIKYLSAKEINEFSNEKFLNLLDALECAKNPEFEDFLSHFKDDYKQWLQISEELTTILEEEKRIEELKELASTQIERISKINPKVGEYEELLNLKKKLSKKDKIEAAWEKASAIFELEKVVIDALNLSEKDTSFFSECLNELRIIAENEKIEDLDFDIEEVLNRIEDLSSLIKRYESIENALEVLENKKNELAHYDNLSFEKKELEKKLEKIEKKINQSTQLLTQARMQNLKTLEDFLNDYLKNLYMKNVSLELVDTSKITSLGKDEIKLSINAANLKNLSSGELNRLRLAFIATECRILNSGTGIIFLDEIDANLSGKEAMSIANVLNELSAFYQIFAISHLPQLSSKAHNHFLVEKNASCSTVKKLKDKDRIKELARMISGETITDEALEFAKTLFKT
;
A
#
# COMPACT_ATOMS: atom_id res chain seq x y z
N MET A 1 28.18 -16.27 -4.90
CA MET A 1 27.88 -17.67 -5.27
C MET A 1 28.41 -18.61 -4.19
N ILE A 2 27.88 -19.84 -4.06
CA ILE A 2 28.41 -20.82 -3.09
C ILE A 2 29.77 -21.33 -3.57
N ASN A 3 30.83 -21.09 -2.80
CA ASN A 3 32.18 -21.56 -3.11
C ASN A 3 32.58 -22.78 -2.24
N ARG A 4 32.08 -22.87 -1.00
CA ARG A 4 32.38 -23.96 -0.06
C ARG A 4 31.15 -24.40 0.72
N VAL A 5 31.05 -25.71 0.96
CA VAL A 5 30.06 -26.31 1.85
C VAL A 5 30.76 -27.23 2.83
N LEU A 6 30.57 -27.01 4.12
CA LEU A 6 30.93 -27.91 5.21
C LEU A 6 29.68 -28.39 5.92
N MET A 7 29.53 -29.70 6.11
CA MET A 7 28.38 -30.28 6.80
C MET A 7 28.83 -31.42 7.69
N LYS A 8 28.34 -31.47 8.94
CA LYS A 8 28.70 -32.49 9.93
C LYS A 8 27.48 -33.13 10.55
N GLU A 9 27.58 -34.44 10.79
CA GLU A 9 26.57 -35.26 11.46
C GLU A 9 25.16 -35.08 10.86
N ASN A 10 25.02 -35.26 9.54
CA ASN A 10 23.72 -35.30 8.86
C ASN A 10 23.29 -36.77 8.64
N LEU A 11 22.02 -37.00 8.31
CA LEU A 11 21.49 -38.35 8.09
C LEU A 11 22.32 -39.10 7.05
N GLY A 12 23.02 -40.14 7.49
CA GLY A 12 23.89 -40.94 6.64
C GLY A 12 25.20 -40.24 6.23
N PHE A 13 25.53 -39.03 6.67
CA PHE A 13 26.80 -38.36 6.39
C PHE A 13 27.51 -37.97 7.68
N LYS A 14 28.73 -38.48 7.90
CA LYS A 14 29.55 -38.08 9.06
C LYS A 14 30.09 -36.66 8.89
N GLU A 15 30.72 -36.40 7.75
CA GLU A 15 31.32 -35.13 7.39
C GLU A 15 31.32 -35.00 5.86
N VAL A 16 31.01 -33.81 5.37
CA VAL A 16 31.01 -33.45 3.95
C VAL A 16 31.71 -32.11 3.82
N GLU A 17 32.71 -32.05 2.95
CA GLU A 17 33.40 -30.82 2.55
C GLU A 17 33.44 -30.76 1.02
N LEU A 18 32.91 -29.68 0.46
CA LEU A 18 32.81 -29.46 -0.98
C LEU A 18 33.40 -28.11 -1.35
N GLU A 19 34.28 -28.11 -2.36
CA GLU A 19 34.73 -26.91 -3.06
C GLU A 19 34.07 -26.85 -4.45
N ILE A 20 33.30 -25.79 -4.65
CA ILE A 20 32.34 -25.68 -5.76
C ILE A 20 32.71 -24.45 -6.58
N SER A 21 32.98 -24.66 -7.87
CA SER A 21 33.16 -23.54 -8.79
C SER A 21 31.80 -23.10 -9.35
N GLN A 22 31.74 -21.91 -9.96
CA GLN A 22 30.51 -21.42 -10.59
C GLN A 22 30.04 -22.32 -11.74
N GLY A 23 28.81 -22.08 -12.21
CA GLY A 23 28.17 -22.82 -13.30
C GLY A 23 27.31 -23.99 -12.82
N LEU A 24 27.17 -25.00 -13.69
CA LEU A 24 26.32 -26.17 -13.46
C LEU A 24 27.01 -27.23 -12.61
N THR A 25 26.44 -27.52 -11.45
CA THR A 25 26.87 -28.56 -10.51
C THR A 25 25.86 -29.71 -10.48
N VAL A 26 26.32 -30.91 -10.82
CA VAL A 26 25.48 -32.13 -10.85
C VAL A 26 25.93 -33.13 -9.81
N PHE A 27 24.98 -33.66 -9.02
CA PHE A 27 25.19 -34.77 -8.10
C PHE A 27 24.60 -36.06 -8.67
N THR A 28 25.46 -37.08 -8.86
CA THR A 28 25.06 -38.42 -9.31
C THR A 28 25.31 -39.47 -8.22
N GLY A 29 24.86 -40.70 -8.46
CA GLY A 29 25.01 -41.82 -7.53
C GLY A 29 23.80 -42.74 -7.53
N LEU A 30 23.93 -43.91 -6.89
CA LEU A 30 22.84 -44.90 -6.78
C LEU A 30 21.61 -44.32 -6.07
N SER A 31 20.44 -44.91 -6.33
CA SER A 31 19.24 -44.58 -5.55
C SER A 31 19.47 -44.91 -4.08
N GLY A 32 19.03 -44.03 -3.17
CA GLY A 32 19.28 -44.18 -1.73
C GLY A 32 20.72 -43.86 -1.27
N ALA A 33 21.61 -43.39 -2.16
CA ALA A 33 22.98 -43.00 -1.79
C ALA A 33 23.07 -41.72 -0.91
N GLY A 34 21.95 -41.00 -0.72
CA GLY A 34 21.92 -39.79 0.12
C GLY A 34 21.93 -38.46 -0.65
N LYS A 35 21.77 -38.46 -1.98
CA LYS A 35 21.74 -37.24 -2.83
C LYS A 35 20.75 -36.18 -2.31
N SER A 36 19.48 -36.53 -2.13
CA SER A 36 18.47 -35.60 -1.63
C SER A 36 18.72 -35.16 -0.18
N VAL A 37 19.38 -35.99 0.62
CA VAL A 37 19.77 -35.64 2.01
C VAL A 37 20.89 -34.60 2.01
N LEU A 38 21.89 -34.76 1.13
CA LEU A 38 22.94 -33.77 0.91
C LEU A 38 22.34 -32.44 0.43
N PHE A 39 21.46 -32.49 -0.58
CA PHE A 39 20.78 -31.32 -1.14
C PHE A 39 19.98 -30.54 -0.09
N LYS A 40 19.15 -31.25 0.70
CA LYS A 40 18.40 -30.66 1.82
C LYS A 40 19.31 -30.16 2.94
N GLY A 41 20.48 -30.78 3.13
CA GLY A 41 21.49 -30.29 4.06
C GLY A 41 22.04 -28.93 3.62
N ILE A 42 22.43 -28.78 2.35
CA ILE A 42 22.90 -27.49 1.80
C ILE A 42 21.81 -26.41 1.94
N LEU A 43 20.60 -26.69 1.47
CA LEU A 43 19.46 -25.76 1.54
C LEU A 43 19.06 -25.40 2.98
N SER A 44 19.37 -26.25 3.96
CA SER A 44 19.05 -25.98 5.37
C SER A 44 19.88 -24.87 5.98
N ALA A 45 21.10 -24.59 5.49
CA ALA A 45 21.87 -23.44 5.96
C ALA A 45 21.15 -22.11 5.69
N PHE A 46 20.30 -22.10 4.66
CA PHE A 46 19.46 -20.99 4.22
C PHE A 46 18.02 -21.06 4.77
N ALA A 47 17.75 -21.98 5.69
CA ALA A 47 16.42 -22.26 6.24
C ALA A 47 15.34 -22.64 5.19
N LEU A 48 15.73 -23.02 3.97
CA LEU A 48 14.82 -23.38 2.87
C LEU A 48 14.37 -24.85 2.92
N SER A 49 15.06 -25.67 3.72
CA SER A 49 14.69 -27.06 3.99
C SER A 49 15.06 -27.46 5.42
N GLU A 50 14.50 -28.58 5.86
CA GLU A 50 14.88 -29.20 7.13
C GLU A 50 15.99 -30.23 6.93
N SER A 51 16.88 -30.32 7.93
CA SER A 51 17.99 -31.27 7.96
C SER A 51 18.20 -31.83 9.37
N GLU A 52 18.79 -33.02 9.43
CA GLU A 52 19.29 -33.64 10.66
C GLU A 52 20.73 -33.25 10.97
N ALA A 53 21.40 -32.52 10.08
CA ALA A 53 22.75 -32.02 10.28
C ALA A 53 22.89 -31.26 11.61
N LYS A 54 23.93 -31.59 12.37
CA LYS A 54 24.33 -30.84 13.56
C LYS A 54 24.97 -29.50 13.21
N LEU A 55 25.72 -29.46 12.12
CA LEU A 55 26.37 -28.26 11.60
C LEU A 55 26.28 -28.25 10.08
N VAL A 56 25.90 -27.11 9.52
CA VAL A 56 26.11 -26.79 8.10
C VAL A 56 26.71 -25.39 8.05
N GLU A 57 27.79 -25.22 7.31
CA GLU A 57 28.47 -23.95 7.09
C GLU A 57 28.70 -23.80 5.58
N ILE A 58 28.30 -22.65 5.03
CA ILE A 58 28.38 -22.37 3.60
C ILE A 58 29.01 -20.99 3.45
N GLU A 59 30.11 -20.95 2.71
CA GLU A 59 30.74 -19.70 2.28
C GLU A 59 30.09 -19.26 0.96
N LEU A 60 29.77 -17.98 0.89
CA LEU A 60 29.10 -17.37 -0.24
C LEU A 60 29.85 -16.11 -0.67
N ASP A 61 30.45 -16.21 -1.85
CA ASP A 61 31.20 -15.15 -2.53
C ASP A 61 30.25 -14.26 -3.34
N ASP A 62 29.38 -13.50 -2.65
CA ASP A 62 28.59 -12.39 -3.20
C ASP A 62 28.42 -11.33 -2.11
N LYS A 63 28.42 -10.06 -2.52
CA LYS A 63 27.98 -8.95 -1.68
C LYS A 63 26.46 -9.02 -1.52
N ILE A 64 26.03 -9.46 -0.34
CA ILE A 64 24.63 -9.49 0.05
C ILE A 64 24.37 -8.27 0.93
N ASP A 65 23.30 -7.53 0.63
CA ASP A 65 22.83 -6.46 1.52
C ASP A 65 22.20 -7.08 2.77
N LEU A 66 22.89 -6.91 3.90
CA LEU A 66 22.52 -7.44 5.21
C LEU A 66 22.13 -6.34 6.21
N GLU A 67 22.16 -5.07 5.80
CA GLU A 67 21.90 -3.92 6.67
C GLU A 67 20.49 -3.96 7.27
N GLU A 68 19.50 -4.37 6.46
CA GLU A 68 18.10 -4.56 6.87
C GLU A 68 17.96 -5.53 8.07
N TYR A 69 18.96 -6.41 8.27
CA TYR A 69 18.98 -7.42 9.32
C TYR A 69 19.92 -7.06 10.48
N GLY A 70 20.57 -5.90 10.43
CA GLY A 70 21.54 -5.46 11.43
C GLY A 70 22.84 -6.28 11.44
N ILE A 71 23.20 -6.89 10.30
CA ILE A 71 24.42 -7.69 10.15
C ILE A 71 25.36 -6.98 9.19
N GLU A 72 26.63 -6.89 9.54
CA GLU A 72 27.67 -6.31 8.68
C GLU A 72 27.99 -7.30 7.54
N GLY A 73 27.84 -6.82 6.29
CA GLY A 73 28.20 -7.57 5.10
C GLY A 73 29.71 -7.64 4.90
N GLU A 74 30.21 -8.83 4.61
CA GLU A 74 31.61 -9.07 4.24
C GLU A 74 31.73 -9.34 2.73
N GLU A 75 32.96 -9.39 2.19
CA GLU A 75 33.18 -9.79 0.79
C GLU A 75 32.76 -11.24 0.56
N GLU A 76 33.05 -12.11 1.52
CA GLU A 76 32.56 -13.50 1.58
C GLU A 76 31.69 -13.66 2.83
N ASN A 77 30.43 -14.03 2.64
CA ASN A 77 29.49 -14.18 3.75
C ASN A 77 29.34 -15.66 4.13
N VAL A 78 29.37 -15.96 5.43
CA VAL A 78 29.29 -17.32 5.96
C VAL A 78 27.91 -17.60 6.55
N PHE A 79 27.13 -18.45 5.89
CA PHE A 79 25.84 -18.92 6.35
C PHE A 79 26.01 -20.19 7.17
N LYS A 80 25.45 -20.22 8.38
CA LYS A 80 25.67 -21.31 9.32
C LYS A 80 24.40 -21.76 10.01
N LEU A 81 24.14 -23.06 9.96
CA LEU A 81 23.14 -23.75 10.77
C LEU A 81 23.85 -24.55 11.86
N LEU A 82 23.39 -24.40 13.11
CA LEU A 82 23.82 -25.21 14.25
C LEU A 82 22.59 -25.83 14.92
N LYS A 83 22.60 -27.16 15.07
CA LYS A 83 21.51 -27.92 15.70
C LYS A 83 22.06 -28.65 16.92
N ASP A 84 21.66 -28.17 18.10
CA ASP A 84 21.86 -28.86 19.37
C ASP A 84 20.46 -29.27 19.89
N LYS A 85 19.91 -28.58 20.90
CA LYS A 85 18.49 -28.77 21.30
C LYS A 85 17.50 -28.18 20.30
N ASN A 86 17.79 -26.95 19.84
CA ASN A 86 17.02 -26.23 18.84
C ASN A 86 17.93 -25.85 17.67
N THR A 87 17.35 -25.63 16.49
CA THR A 87 18.09 -25.13 15.33
C THR A 87 18.30 -23.63 15.44
N LYS A 88 19.57 -23.19 15.34
CA LYS A 88 19.97 -21.78 15.31
C LYS A 88 20.65 -21.46 13.98
N TYR A 89 20.44 -20.25 13.50
CA TYR A 89 21.00 -19.76 12.24
C TYR A 89 21.89 -18.56 12.50
N PHE A 90 22.97 -18.47 11.73
CA PHE A 90 23.93 -17.38 11.80
C PHE A 90 24.37 -16.95 10.41
N ILE A 91 24.71 -15.67 10.27
CA ILE A 91 25.44 -15.09 9.14
C ILE A 91 26.63 -14.35 9.74
N ASN A 92 27.86 -14.62 9.28
CA ASN A 92 29.11 -14.02 9.79
C ASN A 92 29.22 -14.10 11.33
N ASN A 93 28.86 -15.27 11.89
CA ASN A 93 28.77 -15.53 13.34
C ASN A 93 27.75 -14.70 14.13
N GLN A 94 26.93 -13.87 13.48
CA GLN A 94 25.83 -13.14 14.09
C GLN A 94 24.52 -13.93 13.93
N SER A 95 23.68 -13.97 14.97
CA SER A 95 22.45 -14.78 14.94
C SER A 95 21.35 -14.12 14.12
N ILE A 96 20.60 -14.93 13.37
CA ILE A 96 19.45 -14.46 12.58
C ILE A 96 18.22 -15.34 12.85
N SER A 97 17.04 -14.72 12.82
CA SER A 97 15.77 -15.46 12.94
C SER A 97 15.52 -16.31 11.70
N LYS A 98 14.89 -17.48 11.86
CA LYS A 98 14.49 -18.35 10.72
C LYS A 98 13.65 -17.59 9.69
N LYS A 99 12.71 -16.74 10.14
CA LYS A 99 11.81 -15.97 9.28
C LYS A 99 12.59 -14.95 8.44
N SER A 100 13.50 -14.21 9.08
CA SER A 100 14.36 -13.23 8.41
C SER A 100 15.28 -13.89 7.39
N LEU A 101 15.89 -15.03 7.74
CA LEU A 101 16.77 -15.78 6.85
C LEU A 101 16.01 -16.35 5.64
N ILE A 102 14.79 -16.85 5.81
CA ILE A 102 13.96 -17.29 4.67
C ILE A 102 13.69 -16.10 3.74
N HIS A 103 13.33 -14.93 4.28
CA HIS A 103 13.09 -13.73 3.47
C HIS A 103 14.34 -13.34 2.67
N LEU A 104 15.50 -13.31 3.32
CA LEU A 104 16.78 -13.00 2.70
C LEU A 104 17.14 -14.03 1.61
N SER A 105 17.08 -15.32 1.94
CA SER A 105 17.50 -16.41 1.05
C SER A 105 16.66 -16.47 -0.23
N LYS A 106 15.36 -16.15 -0.15
CA LYS A 106 14.49 -16.09 -1.33
C LYS A 106 14.85 -14.98 -2.33
N LYS A 107 15.62 -13.96 -1.92
CA LYS A 107 16.10 -12.90 -2.83
C LYS A 107 17.12 -13.44 -3.85
N PHE A 108 17.93 -14.44 -3.48
CA PHE A 108 19.03 -14.95 -4.32
C PHE A 108 19.02 -16.47 -4.56
N ILE A 109 18.20 -17.25 -3.85
CA ILE A 109 18.07 -18.71 -4.05
C ILE A 109 16.69 -19.05 -4.60
N LYS A 110 16.67 -19.65 -5.80
CA LYS A 110 15.48 -20.26 -6.41
C LYS A 110 15.52 -21.77 -6.17
N TYR A 111 14.72 -22.27 -5.22
CA TYR A 111 14.53 -23.71 -5.03
C TYR A 111 13.29 -24.19 -5.77
N LEU A 112 13.49 -24.86 -6.91
CA LEU A 112 12.37 -25.32 -7.76
C LEU A 112 11.78 -26.63 -7.22
N SER A 113 11.10 -26.51 -6.08
CA SER A 113 10.23 -27.57 -5.54
C SER A 113 8.76 -27.32 -5.90
N ALA A 114 7.94 -28.36 -5.83
CA ALA A 114 6.53 -28.33 -6.23
C ALA A 114 5.62 -27.40 -5.40
N LYS A 115 6.11 -26.72 -4.36
CA LYS A 115 5.29 -25.98 -3.40
C LYS A 115 5.20 -24.46 -3.62
N GLU A 116 6.17 -23.85 -4.29
CA GLU A 116 6.21 -22.40 -4.49
C GLU A 116 6.42 -22.06 -5.97
N ILE A 117 5.51 -21.28 -6.54
CA ILE A 117 5.51 -20.87 -7.95
C ILE A 117 5.33 -19.35 -7.99
N ASN A 118 6.44 -18.62 -7.99
CA ASN A 118 6.43 -17.15 -8.08
C ASN A 118 6.88 -16.67 -9.46
N GLU A 119 7.46 -17.54 -10.29
CA GLU A 119 8.02 -17.16 -11.58
C GLU A 119 6.94 -16.67 -12.57
N PHE A 120 5.70 -17.14 -12.44
CA PHE A 120 4.59 -16.73 -13.30
C PHE A 120 3.75 -15.59 -12.74
N SER A 121 4.32 -14.74 -11.86
CA SER A 121 3.58 -13.58 -11.35
C SER A 121 3.30 -12.59 -12.48
N ASN A 122 2.16 -11.90 -12.39
CA ASN A 122 1.79 -10.88 -13.38
C ASN A 122 2.88 -9.82 -13.55
N GLU A 123 3.42 -9.34 -12.44
CA GLU A 123 4.52 -8.37 -12.40
C GLU A 123 5.71 -8.80 -13.26
N LYS A 124 6.13 -10.07 -13.18
CA LYS A 124 7.25 -10.57 -13.98
C LYS A 124 6.95 -10.54 -15.48
N PHE A 125 5.76 -10.94 -15.89
CA PHE A 125 5.38 -10.85 -17.31
C PHE A 125 5.36 -9.40 -17.81
N LEU A 126 4.76 -8.48 -17.04
CA LEU A 126 4.72 -7.06 -17.41
C LEU A 126 6.12 -6.48 -17.53
N ASN A 127 7.00 -6.74 -16.55
CA ASN A 127 8.38 -6.28 -16.58
C ASN A 127 9.16 -6.83 -17.80
N LEU A 128 8.91 -8.06 -18.22
CA LEU A 128 9.53 -8.62 -19.44
C LEU A 128 9.01 -7.97 -20.72
N LEU A 129 7.72 -7.65 -20.80
CA LEU A 129 7.15 -6.91 -21.93
C LEU A 129 7.70 -5.48 -22.00
N ASP A 130 7.80 -4.84 -20.84
CA ASP A 130 8.36 -3.49 -20.71
C ASP A 130 9.85 -3.48 -21.09
N ALA A 131 10.62 -4.50 -20.67
CA ALA A 131 12.03 -4.64 -21.07
C ALA A 131 12.20 -4.88 -22.57
N LEU A 132 11.31 -5.66 -23.20
CA LEU A 132 11.29 -5.85 -24.65
C LEU A 132 11.01 -4.54 -25.39
N GLU A 133 10.15 -3.68 -24.84
CA GLU A 133 9.90 -2.35 -25.41
C GLU A 133 11.10 -1.43 -25.21
N CYS A 134 11.70 -1.37 -24.01
CA CYS A 134 12.90 -0.57 -23.73
C CYS A 134 14.07 -0.95 -24.66
N ALA A 135 14.22 -2.25 -24.99
CA ALA A 135 15.25 -2.72 -25.90
C ALA A 135 15.06 -2.18 -27.35
N LYS A 136 13.83 -1.86 -27.76
CA LYS A 136 13.50 -1.29 -29.07
C LYS A 136 13.47 0.25 -29.03
N ASN A 137 12.97 0.80 -27.94
CA ASN A 137 12.77 2.22 -27.71
C ASN A 137 13.30 2.60 -26.32
N PRO A 138 14.56 3.07 -26.22
CA PRO A 138 15.15 3.44 -24.93
C PRO A 138 14.40 4.54 -24.17
N GLU A 139 13.68 5.43 -24.87
CA GLU A 139 12.87 6.49 -24.24
C GLU A 139 11.67 5.92 -23.45
N PHE A 140 11.32 4.64 -23.67
CA PHE A 140 10.26 3.98 -22.92
C PHE A 140 10.63 3.78 -21.44
N GLU A 141 11.92 3.72 -21.09
CA GLU A 141 12.35 3.64 -19.69
C GLU A 141 12.02 4.92 -18.93
N ASP A 142 12.27 6.08 -19.54
CA ASP A 142 11.88 7.38 -19.00
C ASP A 142 10.36 7.47 -18.87
N PHE A 143 9.61 6.99 -19.87
CA PHE A 143 8.15 6.94 -19.83
C PHE A 143 7.62 6.10 -18.66
N LEU A 144 8.22 4.93 -18.39
CA LEU A 144 7.86 4.09 -17.24
C LEU A 144 8.13 4.80 -15.90
N SER A 145 9.24 5.54 -15.80
CA SER A 145 9.53 6.35 -14.60
C SER A 145 8.49 7.43 -14.38
N HIS A 146 8.18 8.22 -15.43
CA HIS A 146 7.16 9.27 -15.35
C HIS A 146 5.77 8.69 -15.01
N PHE A 147 5.41 7.52 -15.55
CA PHE A 147 4.17 6.84 -15.20
C PHE A 147 4.11 6.48 -13.71
N LYS A 148 5.21 5.95 -13.14
CA LYS A 148 5.28 5.63 -11.71
C LYS A 148 5.14 6.87 -10.83
N ASP A 149 5.76 7.98 -11.22
CA ASP A 149 5.65 9.26 -10.51
C ASP A 149 4.22 9.81 -10.58
N ASP A 150 3.60 9.79 -11.77
CA ASP A 150 2.20 10.19 -11.96
C ASP A 150 1.26 9.32 -11.12
N TYR A 151 1.46 8.00 -11.11
CA TYR A 151 0.67 7.07 -10.29
C TYR A 151 0.80 7.39 -8.79
N LYS A 152 2.01 7.68 -8.30
CA LYS A 152 2.23 8.06 -6.91
C LYS A 152 1.51 9.36 -6.55
N GLN A 153 1.57 10.36 -7.44
CA GLN A 153 0.84 11.62 -7.25
C GLN A 153 -0.67 11.40 -7.25
N TRP A 154 -1.20 10.59 -8.17
CA TRP A 154 -2.62 10.25 -8.19
C TRP A 154 -3.07 9.52 -6.94
N LEU A 155 -2.29 8.57 -6.43
CA LEU A 155 -2.60 7.86 -5.19
C LEU A 155 -2.66 8.83 -4.01
N GLN A 156 -1.68 9.72 -3.88
CA GLN A 156 -1.64 10.73 -2.82
C GLN A 156 -2.85 11.67 -2.89
N ILE A 157 -3.14 12.24 -4.08
CA ILE A 157 -4.29 13.15 -4.26
C ILE A 157 -5.62 12.42 -4.00
N SER A 158 -5.72 11.15 -4.38
CA SER A 158 -6.92 10.34 -4.13
C SER A 158 -7.12 10.10 -2.64
N GLU A 159 -6.05 9.77 -1.89
CA GLU A 159 -6.09 9.59 -0.44
C GLU A 159 -6.46 10.90 0.29
N GLU A 160 -5.83 12.02 -0.10
CA GLU A 160 -6.16 13.36 0.42
C GLU A 160 -7.63 13.71 0.17
N LEU A 161 -8.14 13.51 -1.05
CA LEU A 161 -9.54 13.77 -1.38
C LEU A 161 -10.50 12.87 -0.59
N THR A 162 -10.17 11.58 -0.41
CA THR A 162 -11.02 10.68 0.39
C THR A 162 -11.12 11.14 1.84
N THR A 163 -10.03 11.66 2.42
CA THR A 163 -10.03 12.19 3.79
C THR A 163 -10.93 13.43 3.88
N ILE A 164 -10.83 14.36 2.93
CA ILE A 164 -11.70 15.54 2.90
C ILE A 164 -13.18 15.17 2.70
N LEU A 165 -13.49 14.17 1.86
CA LEU A 165 -14.87 13.69 1.66
C LEU A 165 -15.46 13.04 2.92
N GLU A 166 -14.64 12.37 3.72
CA GLU A 166 -15.06 11.82 5.02
C GLU A 166 -15.31 12.92 6.05
N GLU A 167 -14.49 13.97 6.05
CA GLU A 167 -14.68 15.16 6.89
C GLU A 167 -15.94 15.95 6.47
N GLU A 168 -16.16 16.15 5.18
CA GLU A 168 -17.31 16.91 4.64
C GLU A 168 -18.66 16.30 5.04
N LYS A 169 -18.79 14.96 5.01
CA LYS A 169 -20.00 14.27 5.47
C LYS A 169 -20.36 14.57 6.92
N ARG A 170 -19.37 14.87 7.77
CA ARG A 170 -19.60 15.26 9.17
C ARG A 170 -19.90 16.76 9.30
N ILE A 171 -19.43 17.56 8.35
CA ILE A 171 -19.48 19.03 8.39
C ILE A 171 -20.79 19.57 7.82
N GLU A 172 -21.46 18.89 6.89
CA GLU A 172 -22.67 19.41 6.24
C GLU A 172 -23.81 19.70 7.23
N GLU A 173 -24.06 18.79 8.18
CA GLU A 173 -25.01 19.01 9.28
C GLU A 173 -24.57 20.16 10.21
N LEU A 174 -23.26 20.29 10.46
CA LEU A 174 -22.70 21.35 11.30
C LEU A 174 -22.79 22.73 10.64
N LYS A 175 -22.63 22.81 9.31
CA LYS A 175 -22.80 24.04 8.53
C LYS A 175 -24.22 24.58 8.63
N GLU A 176 -25.23 23.71 8.49
CA GLU A 176 -26.63 24.12 8.57
C GLU A 176 -27.00 24.61 9.98
N LEU A 177 -26.50 23.94 11.02
CA LEU A 177 -26.68 24.40 12.40
C LEU A 177 -25.96 25.72 12.68
N ALA A 178 -24.75 25.90 12.16
CA ALA A 178 -24.00 27.15 12.32
C ALA A 178 -24.66 28.31 11.57
N SER A 179 -25.12 28.09 10.32
CA SER A 179 -25.76 29.13 9.51
C SER A 179 -27.06 29.63 10.14
N THR A 180 -27.90 28.71 10.64
CA THR A 180 -29.16 29.06 11.32
C THR A 180 -28.92 29.83 12.63
N GLN A 181 -27.87 29.50 13.38
CA GLN A 181 -27.48 30.25 14.57
C GLN A 181 -26.97 31.66 14.23
N ILE A 182 -26.12 31.78 13.22
CA ILE A 182 -25.61 33.06 12.74
C ILE A 182 -26.77 33.93 12.27
N GLU A 183 -27.68 33.40 11.44
CA GLU A 183 -28.83 34.14 10.91
C GLU A 183 -29.73 34.65 12.05
N ARG A 184 -30.00 33.80 13.05
CA ARG A 184 -30.84 34.17 14.20
C ARG A 184 -30.27 35.35 14.98
N ILE A 185 -28.97 35.32 15.31
CA ILE A 185 -28.34 36.39 16.09
C ILE A 185 -28.14 37.63 15.22
N SER A 186 -27.72 37.45 13.97
CA SER A 186 -27.44 38.56 13.04
C SER A 186 -28.70 39.32 12.63
N LYS A 187 -29.85 38.64 12.50
CA LYS A 187 -31.14 39.28 12.19
C LYS A 187 -31.59 40.21 13.31
N ILE A 188 -31.33 39.84 14.57
CA ILE A 188 -31.65 40.69 15.73
C ILE A 188 -30.59 41.79 15.87
N ASN A 189 -29.34 41.57 15.45
CA ASN A 189 -28.26 42.57 15.52
C ASN A 189 -28.17 43.24 16.91
N PRO A 190 -27.97 42.45 17.99
CA PRO A 190 -28.00 42.96 19.35
C PRO A 190 -26.75 43.81 19.65
N LYS A 191 -26.92 44.85 20.47
CA LYS A 191 -25.78 45.62 21.01
C LYS A 191 -25.67 45.45 22.52
N VAL A 192 -24.42 45.40 22.99
CA VAL A 192 -24.11 45.37 24.42
C VAL A 192 -24.69 46.63 25.09
N GLY A 193 -25.39 46.45 26.21
CA GLY A 193 -26.06 47.53 26.95
C GLY A 193 -27.45 47.95 26.42
N GLU A 194 -27.81 47.58 25.19
CA GLU A 194 -29.08 47.99 24.54
C GLU A 194 -30.32 47.55 25.33
N TYR A 195 -30.31 46.32 25.85
CA TYR A 195 -31.43 45.76 26.60
C TYR A 195 -31.70 46.54 27.90
N GLU A 196 -30.65 46.96 28.60
CA GLU A 196 -30.78 47.74 29.84
C GLU A 196 -31.29 49.16 29.55
N GLU A 197 -30.81 49.77 28.47
CA GLU A 197 -31.28 51.08 28.00
C GLU A 197 -32.77 51.05 27.65
N LEU A 198 -33.21 50.05 26.89
CA LEU A 198 -34.62 49.89 26.50
C LEU A 198 -35.53 49.58 27.69
N LEU A 199 -35.07 48.78 28.67
CA LEU A 199 -35.82 48.57 29.90
C LEU A 199 -35.99 49.85 30.71
N ASN A 200 -34.96 50.71 30.76
CA ASN A 200 -35.04 52.02 31.40
C ASN A 200 -35.97 52.97 30.64
N LEU A 201 -35.95 52.94 29.31
CA LEU A 201 -36.88 53.70 28.46
C LEU A 201 -38.33 53.25 28.70
N LYS A 202 -38.60 51.94 28.71
CA LYS A 202 -39.92 51.37 29.04
C LYS A 202 -40.43 51.84 30.42
N LYS A 203 -39.56 51.88 31.43
CA LYS A 203 -39.93 52.41 32.75
C LYS A 203 -40.29 53.89 32.70
N LYS A 204 -39.55 54.71 31.93
CA LYS A 204 -39.86 56.13 31.73
C LYS A 204 -41.19 56.33 31.01
N LEU A 205 -41.43 55.61 29.92
CA LEU A 205 -42.68 55.65 29.15
C LEU A 205 -43.87 55.21 30.00
N SER A 206 -43.78 54.08 30.70
CA SER A 206 -44.86 53.61 31.59
C SER A 206 -45.14 54.59 32.76
N LYS A 207 -44.12 55.32 33.23
CA LYS A 207 -44.32 56.38 34.22
C LYS A 207 -45.05 57.58 33.59
N LYS A 208 -44.71 57.96 32.35
CA LYS A 208 -45.38 59.03 31.60
C LYS A 208 -46.87 58.70 31.39
N ASP A 209 -47.20 57.51 30.86
CA ASP A 209 -48.59 57.07 30.66
C ASP A 209 -49.43 57.14 31.95
N LYS A 210 -48.82 56.76 33.08
CA LYS A 210 -49.49 56.83 34.40
C LYS A 210 -49.74 58.26 34.86
N ILE A 211 -48.82 59.18 34.56
CA ILE A 211 -48.95 60.60 34.87
C ILE A 211 -50.03 61.23 33.99
N GLU A 212 -50.00 60.96 32.68
CA GLU A 212 -51.04 61.43 31.75
C GLU A 212 -52.42 60.92 32.13
N ALA A 213 -52.58 59.62 32.38
CA ALA A 213 -53.86 59.04 32.81
C ALA A 213 -54.35 59.59 34.16
N ALA A 214 -53.45 60.00 35.05
CA ALA A 214 -53.81 60.64 36.32
C ALA A 214 -54.26 62.09 36.08
N TRP A 215 -53.58 62.83 35.21
CA TRP A 215 -53.95 64.21 34.84
C TRP A 215 -55.21 64.30 34.00
N GLU A 216 -55.47 63.33 33.14
CA GLU A 216 -56.73 63.21 32.39
C GLU A 216 -57.92 63.12 33.36
N LYS A 217 -57.79 62.28 34.40
CA LYS A 217 -58.80 62.18 35.47
C LYS A 217 -58.90 63.46 36.30
N ALA A 218 -57.75 64.07 36.65
CA ALA A 218 -57.73 65.30 37.43
C ALA A 218 -58.32 66.49 36.67
N SER A 219 -58.23 66.51 35.34
CA SER A 219 -58.69 67.60 34.48
C SER A 219 -60.19 67.88 34.61
N ALA A 220 -60.99 66.92 35.07
CA ALA A 220 -62.41 67.12 35.39
C ALA A 220 -62.65 68.25 36.41
N ILE A 221 -61.69 68.54 37.29
CA ILE A 221 -61.82 69.63 38.27
C ILE A 221 -61.87 71.01 37.61
N PHE A 222 -61.25 71.17 36.43
CA PHE A 222 -61.26 72.43 35.69
C PHE A 222 -62.64 72.74 35.10
N GLU A 223 -63.46 71.73 34.83
CA GLU A 223 -64.85 71.93 34.38
C GLU A 223 -65.76 72.46 35.49
N LEU A 224 -65.45 72.11 36.74
CA LEU A 224 -66.20 72.52 37.93
C LEU A 224 -65.83 73.92 38.42
N GLU A 225 -64.77 74.53 37.86
CA GLU A 225 -64.25 75.83 38.28
C GLU A 225 -65.34 76.91 38.35
N LYS A 226 -66.09 77.07 37.25
CA LYS A 226 -67.15 78.09 37.18
C LYS A 226 -68.26 77.85 38.21
N VAL A 227 -68.63 76.59 38.41
CA VAL A 227 -69.68 76.19 39.37
C VAL A 227 -69.27 76.56 40.80
N VAL A 228 -68.01 76.33 41.16
CA VAL A 228 -67.48 76.65 42.49
C VAL A 228 -67.35 78.16 42.67
N ILE A 229 -66.86 78.89 41.66
CA ILE A 229 -66.76 80.36 41.68
C ILE A 229 -68.15 80.98 41.86
N ASP A 230 -69.15 80.51 41.12
CA ASP A 230 -70.53 81.00 41.21
C ASP A 230 -71.12 80.75 42.61
N ALA A 231 -70.91 79.56 43.18
CA ALA A 231 -71.37 79.23 44.53
C ALA A 231 -70.71 80.09 45.63
N LEU A 232 -69.40 80.38 45.51
CA LEU A 232 -68.67 81.23 46.43
C LEU A 232 -69.12 82.69 46.34
N ASN A 233 -69.34 83.20 45.12
CA ASN A 233 -69.86 84.55 44.89
C ASN A 233 -71.26 84.73 45.49
N LEU A 234 -72.17 83.76 45.29
CA LEU A 234 -73.50 83.75 45.90
C LEU A 234 -73.45 83.70 47.44
N SER A 235 -72.38 83.15 48.00
CA SER A 235 -72.15 83.05 49.45
C SER A 235 -71.37 84.24 50.03
N GLU A 236 -71.10 85.28 49.22
CA GLU A 236 -70.31 86.48 49.57
C GLU A 236 -68.92 86.13 50.15
N LYS A 237 -68.28 85.08 49.61
CA LYS A 237 -66.92 84.68 49.99
C LYS A 237 -65.90 85.13 48.94
N ASP A 238 -64.67 85.40 49.38
CA ASP A 238 -63.55 85.69 48.49
C ASP A 238 -63.23 84.47 47.60
N THR A 239 -63.15 84.70 46.29
CA THR A 239 -62.89 83.66 45.27
C THR A 239 -61.42 83.59 44.85
N SER A 240 -60.60 84.58 45.25
CA SER A 240 -59.19 84.71 44.86
C SER A 240 -58.40 83.43 45.13
N PHE A 241 -58.49 82.89 46.35
CA PHE A 241 -57.76 81.69 46.78
C PHE A 241 -58.00 80.46 45.89
N PHE A 242 -59.25 80.27 45.43
CA PHE A 242 -59.62 79.11 44.61
C PHE A 242 -59.14 79.30 43.16
N SER A 243 -59.28 80.51 42.64
CA SER A 243 -58.79 80.86 41.29
C SER A 243 -57.27 80.80 41.18
N GLU A 244 -56.54 81.23 42.22
CA GLU A 244 -55.09 81.12 42.28
C GLU A 244 -54.66 79.65 42.34
N CYS A 245 -55.29 78.86 43.20
CA CYS A 245 -55.03 77.42 43.32
C CYS A 245 -55.29 76.67 42.00
N LEU A 246 -56.39 76.96 41.30
CA LEU A 246 -56.68 76.34 40.01
C LEU A 246 -55.75 76.79 38.89
N ASN A 247 -55.31 78.06 38.89
CA ASN A 247 -54.32 78.54 37.93
C ASN A 247 -52.95 77.89 38.17
N GLU A 248 -52.51 77.75 39.41
CA GLU A 248 -51.31 76.98 39.75
C GLU A 248 -51.43 75.53 39.29
N LEU A 249 -52.59 74.89 39.53
CA LEU A 249 -52.85 73.53 39.07
C LEU A 249 -52.80 73.41 37.54
N ARG A 250 -53.28 74.40 36.77
CA ARG A 250 -53.17 74.43 35.31
C ARG A 250 -51.73 74.55 34.83
N ILE A 251 -50.93 75.40 35.46
CA ILE A 251 -49.51 75.54 35.12
C ILE A 251 -48.78 74.21 35.35
N ILE A 252 -49.08 73.51 36.44
CA ILE A 252 -48.52 72.18 36.70
C ILE A 252 -49.01 71.18 35.63
N ALA A 253 -50.30 71.17 35.29
CA ALA A 253 -50.84 70.27 34.28
C ALA A 253 -50.27 70.51 32.86
N GLU A 254 -50.04 71.78 32.49
CA GLU A 254 -49.42 72.16 31.21
C GLU A 254 -47.95 71.74 31.16
N ASN A 255 -47.21 71.86 32.27
CA ASN A 255 -45.82 71.39 32.35
C ASN A 255 -45.69 69.87 32.29
N GLU A 256 -46.71 69.13 32.73
CA GLU A 256 -46.74 67.65 32.68
C GLU A 256 -47.26 67.11 31.34
N LYS A 257 -47.87 67.96 30.50
CA LYS A 257 -48.08 67.70 29.06
C LYS A 257 -46.74 67.89 28.33
N ILE A 258 -45.81 66.99 28.59
CA ILE A 258 -44.47 67.01 28.00
C ILE A 258 -44.53 66.49 26.56
N GLU A 259 -43.78 67.17 25.67
CA GLU A 259 -43.47 66.84 24.27
C GLU A 259 -43.73 65.38 23.89
N ASP A 260 -44.45 65.21 22.77
CA ASP A 260 -44.60 63.93 22.07
C ASP A 260 -43.21 63.35 21.83
N LEU A 261 -42.85 62.43 22.72
CA LEU A 261 -41.78 61.50 22.47
C LEU A 261 -42.34 60.57 21.41
N ASP A 262 -42.03 60.83 20.13
CA ASP A 262 -42.35 60.01 18.96
C ASP A 262 -41.67 58.62 19.02
N PHE A 263 -41.77 57.92 20.15
CA PHE A 263 -41.33 56.54 20.30
C PHE A 263 -42.55 55.63 20.17
N ASP A 264 -42.53 54.78 19.16
CA ASP A 264 -43.50 53.70 19.04
C ASP A 264 -43.26 52.69 20.17
N ILE A 265 -44.18 52.67 21.14
CA ILE A 265 -44.12 51.76 22.30
C ILE A 265 -44.14 50.31 21.84
N GLU A 266 -44.85 49.99 20.76
CA GLU A 266 -44.90 48.63 20.22
C GLU A 266 -43.53 48.22 19.67
N GLU A 267 -42.84 49.12 18.96
CA GLU A 267 -41.48 48.87 18.45
C GLU A 267 -40.48 48.63 19.59
N VAL A 268 -40.55 49.43 20.65
CA VAL A 268 -39.69 49.27 21.85
C VAL A 268 -39.98 47.93 22.55
N LEU A 269 -41.24 47.55 22.69
CA LEU A 269 -41.62 46.28 23.32
C LEU A 269 -41.18 45.07 22.48
N ASN A 270 -41.39 45.11 21.16
CA ASN A 270 -40.94 44.08 20.23
C ASN A 270 -39.41 43.92 20.28
N ARG A 271 -38.66 45.04 20.31
CA ARG A 271 -37.20 45.01 20.42
C ARG A 271 -36.71 44.41 21.74
N ILE A 272 -37.37 44.74 22.85
CA ILE A 272 -37.08 44.14 24.16
C ILE A 272 -37.34 42.62 24.14
N GLU A 273 -38.41 42.18 23.48
CA GLU A 273 -38.72 40.75 23.35
C GLU A 273 -37.69 40.00 22.52
N ASP A 274 -37.26 40.58 21.38
CA ASP A 274 -36.19 40.03 20.55
C ASP A 274 -34.89 39.85 21.34
N LEU A 275 -34.44 40.89 22.05
CA LEU A 275 -33.23 40.84 22.88
C LEU A 275 -33.38 39.87 24.07
N SER A 276 -34.53 39.85 24.72
CA SER A 276 -34.85 38.92 25.82
C SER A 276 -34.79 37.46 25.34
N SER A 277 -35.25 37.19 24.12
CA SER A 277 -35.18 35.84 23.54
C SER A 277 -33.74 35.35 23.35
N LEU A 278 -32.82 36.25 23.00
CA LEU A 278 -31.39 35.96 22.90
C LEU A 278 -30.78 35.74 24.29
N ILE A 279 -31.03 36.64 25.24
CA ILE A 279 -30.51 36.55 26.62
C ILE A 279 -30.96 35.23 27.27
N LYS A 280 -32.22 34.82 27.07
CA LYS A 280 -32.73 33.55 27.60
C LYS A 280 -32.00 32.33 27.04
N ARG A 281 -31.49 32.40 25.81
CA ARG A 281 -30.82 31.28 25.13
C ARG A 281 -29.31 31.26 25.33
N TYR A 282 -28.68 32.43 25.38
CA TYR A 282 -27.23 32.61 25.41
C TYR A 282 -26.72 33.20 26.73
N GLU A 283 -27.60 33.37 27.73
CA GLU A 283 -27.36 33.96 29.06
C GLU A 283 -27.10 35.48 29.05
N SER A 284 -26.39 35.99 28.06
CA SER A 284 -26.09 37.41 27.89
C SER A 284 -25.97 37.82 26.41
N ILE A 285 -25.98 39.12 26.12
CA ILE A 285 -25.74 39.63 24.76
C ILE A 285 -24.28 39.43 24.36
N GLU A 286 -23.36 39.57 25.31
CA GLU A 286 -21.92 39.37 25.13
C GLU A 286 -21.64 37.93 24.71
N ASN A 287 -22.21 36.95 25.40
CA ASN A 287 -22.08 35.54 25.05
C ASN A 287 -22.73 35.24 23.69
N ALA A 288 -23.87 35.85 23.37
CA ALA A 288 -24.49 35.68 22.05
C ALA A 288 -23.57 36.19 20.92
N LEU A 289 -22.90 37.34 21.12
CA LEU A 289 -21.94 37.89 20.17
C LEU A 289 -20.65 37.05 20.07
N GLU A 290 -20.17 36.49 21.18
CA GLU A 290 -19.03 35.56 21.18
C GLU A 290 -19.37 34.27 20.41
N VAL A 291 -20.54 33.69 20.66
CA VAL A 291 -21.03 32.52 19.90
C VAL A 291 -21.16 32.86 18.41
N LEU A 292 -21.70 34.04 18.07
CA LEU A 292 -21.79 34.50 16.68
C LEU A 292 -20.41 34.53 16.00
N GLU A 293 -19.40 35.10 16.66
CA GLU A 293 -18.05 35.20 16.11
C GLU A 293 -17.40 33.82 15.95
N ASN A 294 -17.52 32.96 16.96
CA ASN A 294 -17.03 31.58 16.90
C ASN A 294 -17.68 30.81 15.75
N LYS A 295 -19.00 30.93 15.58
CA LYS A 295 -19.72 30.26 14.48
C LYS A 295 -19.35 30.82 13.11
N LYS A 296 -19.09 32.12 12.98
CA LYS A 296 -18.56 32.71 11.73
C LYS A 296 -17.19 32.15 11.38
N ASN A 297 -16.30 32.00 12.37
CA ASN A 297 -14.98 31.42 12.17
C ASN A 297 -15.04 29.94 11.78
N GLU A 298 -15.90 29.15 12.43
CA GLU A 298 -16.17 27.76 12.04
C GLU A 298 -16.67 27.67 10.58
N LEU A 299 -17.63 28.52 10.21
CA LEU A 299 -18.21 28.52 8.87
C LEU A 299 -17.17 28.90 7.80
N ALA A 300 -16.32 29.90 8.07
CA ALA A 300 -15.21 30.27 7.21
C ALA A 300 -14.19 29.13 7.02
N HIS A 301 -13.88 28.38 8.09
CA HIS A 301 -13.01 27.21 8.01
C HIS A 301 -13.64 26.12 7.10
N TYR A 302 -14.93 25.86 7.26
CA TYR A 302 -15.63 24.88 6.43
C TYR A 302 -15.78 25.32 4.95
N ASP A 303 -15.78 26.62 4.67
CA ASP A 303 -15.76 27.14 3.30
C ASP A 303 -14.37 26.98 2.65
N ASN A 304 -13.30 27.14 3.42
CA ASN A 304 -11.94 26.84 2.96
C ASN A 304 -11.78 25.36 2.60
N LEU A 305 -12.30 24.44 3.41
CA LEU A 305 -12.28 23.00 3.09
C LEU A 305 -13.03 22.69 1.78
N SER A 306 -14.16 23.35 1.52
CA SER A 306 -14.89 23.20 0.25
C SER A 306 -14.09 23.72 -0.95
N PHE A 307 -13.30 24.78 -0.76
CA PHE A 307 -12.39 25.29 -1.78
C PHE A 307 -11.23 24.31 -2.05
N GLU A 308 -10.57 23.81 -1.00
CA GLU A 308 -9.50 22.80 -1.09
C GLU A 308 -9.98 21.53 -1.80
N LYS A 309 -11.18 21.04 -1.45
CA LYS A 309 -11.82 19.93 -2.15
C LYS A 309 -11.93 20.18 -3.66
N LYS A 310 -12.46 21.34 -4.06
CA LYS A 310 -12.62 21.69 -5.49
C LYS A 310 -11.27 21.78 -6.21
N GLU A 311 -10.22 22.23 -5.53
CA GLU A 311 -8.87 22.22 -6.10
C GLU A 311 -8.34 20.79 -6.28
N LEU A 312 -8.49 19.93 -5.27
CA LEU A 312 -8.09 18.53 -5.35
C LEU A 312 -8.88 17.76 -6.41
N GLU A 313 -10.19 17.96 -6.53
CA GLU A 313 -11.01 17.36 -7.59
C GLU A 313 -10.51 17.75 -8.99
N LYS A 314 -10.17 19.04 -9.20
CA LYS A 314 -9.59 19.50 -10.48
C LYS A 314 -8.21 18.92 -10.74
N LYS A 315 -7.38 18.77 -9.70
CA LYS A 315 -6.06 18.14 -9.82
C LYS A 315 -6.22 16.65 -10.15
N LEU A 316 -7.15 15.97 -9.47
CA LEU A 316 -7.48 14.57 -9.68
C LEU A 316 -7.96 14.33 -11.12
N GLU A 317 -8.88 15.14 -11.63
CA GLU A 317 -9.38 15.02 -13.01
C GLU A 317 -8.25 15.17 -14.05
N LYS A 318 -7.31 16.09 -13.80
CA LYS A 318 -6.15 16.28 -14.69
C LYS A 318 -5.19 15.09 -14.66
N ILE A 319 -4.81 14.63 -13.48
CA ILE A 319 -3.85 13.52 -13.34
C ILE A 319 -4.49 12.19 -13.79
N GLU A 320 -5.80 12.00 -13.56
CA GLU A 320 -6.55 10.84 -14.03
C GLU A 320 -6.61 10.77 -15.55
N LYS A 321 -6.82 11.91 -16.24
CA LYS A 321 -6.71 11.96 -17.71
C LYS A 321 -5.32 11.56 -18.20
N LYS A 322 -4.27 12.06 -17.53
CA LYS A 322 -2.88 11.74 -17.85
C LYS A 322 -2.57 10.25 -17.65
N ILE A 323 -2.95 9.69 -16.51
CA ILE A 323 -2.76 8.27 -16.19
C ILE A 323 -3.57 7.38 -17.15
N ASN A 324 -4.81 7.75 -17.47
CA ASN A 324 -5.61 6.97 -18.41
C ASN A 324 -4.98 6.95 -19.82
N GLN A 325 -4.38 8.06 -20.26
CA GLN A 325 -3.60 8.09 -21.51
C GLN A 325 -2.34 7.23 -21.40
N SER A 326 -1.55 7.37 -20.34
CA SER A 326 -0.33 6.60 -20.14
C SER A 326 -0.59 5.10 -20.02
N THR A 327 -1.64 4.69 -19.31
CA THR A 327 -2.03 3.27 -19.22
C THR A 327 -2.45 2.70 -20.56
N GLN A 328 -3.16 3.46 -21.40
CA GLN A 328 -3.48 3.01 -22.76
C GLN A 328 -2.22 2.81 -23.61
N LEU A 329 -1.25 3.71 -23.52
CA LEU A 329 0.04 3.58 -24.22
C LEU A 329 0.83 2.37 -23.71
N LEU A 330 0.87 2.13 -22.39
CA LEU A 330 1.46 0.93 -21.79
C LEU A 330 0.82 -0.35 -22.34
N THR A 331 -0.51 -0.43 -22.31
CA THR A 331 -1.28 -1.58 -22.82
C THR A 331 -0.95 -1.83 -24.31
N GLN A 332 -0.86 -0.76 -25.13
CA GLN A 332 -0.52 -0.88 -26.55
C GLN A 332 0.89 -1.40 -26.77
N ALA A 333 1.89 -0.84 -26.09
CA ALA A 333 3.28 -1.28 -26.19
C ALA A 333 3.43 -2.75 -25.76
N ARG A 334 2.78 -3.13 -24.66
CA ARG A 334 2.76 -4.52 -24.17
C ARG A 334 2.09 -5.48 -25.15
N MET A 335 0.97 -5.08 -25.76
CA MET A 335 0.28 -5.88 -26.78
C MET A 335 1.16 -6.12 -28.01
N GLN A 336 1.97 -5.14 -28.43
CA GLN A 336 2.92 -5.30 -29.54
C GLN A 336 4.05 -6.28 -29.22
N ASN A 337 4.49 -6.33 -27.96
CA ASN A 337 5.55 -7.24 -27.51
C ASN A 337 5.05 -8.62 -27.06
N LEU A 338 3.74 -8.78 -26.84
CA LEU A 338 3.13 -10.00 -26.32
C LEU A 338 3.50 -11.23 -27.15
N LYS A 339 3.43 -11.10 -28.49
CA LYS A 339 3.75 -12.22 -29.38
C LYS A 339 5.24 -12.58 -29.35
N THR A 340 6.12 -11.60 -29.19
CA THR A 340 7.58 -11.83 -29.08
C THR A 340 7.90 -12.59 -27.79
N LEU A 341 7.29 -12.19 -26.67
CA LEU A 341 7.44 -12.89 -25.39
C LEU A 341 6.91 -14.33 -25.47
N GLU A 342 5.73 -14.51 -26.07
CA GLU A 342 5.14 -15.83 -26.29
C GLU A 342 6.04 -16.73 -27.15
N ASP A 343 6.62 -16.19 -28.22
CA ASP A 343 7.50 -16.95 -29.13
C ASP A 343 8.81 -17.36 -28.44
N PHE A 344 9.44 -16.47 -27.66
CA PHE A 344 10.63 -16.83 -26.88
C PHE A 344 10.35 -17.92 -25.84
N LEU A 345 9.22 -17.80 -25.12
CA LEU A 345 8.83 -18.81 -24.15
C LEU A 345 8.55 -20.15 -24.84
N ASN A 346 7.84 -20.14 -25.97
CA ASN A 346 7.53 -21.34 -26.75
C ASN A 346 8.75 -21.98 -27.41
N ASP A 347 9.77 -21.21 -27.80
CA ASP A 347 11.04 -21.75 -28.29
C ASP A 347 11.72 -22.62 -27.23
N TYR A 348 11.82 -22.13 -25.98
CA TYR A 348 12.36 -22.92 -24.88
C TYR A 348 11.46 -24.11 -24.54
N LEU A 349 10.14 -23.94 -24.52
CA LEU A 349 9.21 -25.04 -24.24
C LEU A 349 9.31 -26.15 -25.28
N LYS A 350 9.46 -25.81 -26.55
CA LYS A 350 9.69 -26.78 -27.63
C LYS A 350 11.00 -27.55 -27.42
N ASN A 351 12.08 -26.86 -27.02
CA ASN A 351 13.34 -27.51 -26.66
C ASN A 351 13.19 -28.41 -25.42
N LEU A 352 12.30 -28.06 -24.50
CA LEU A 352 12.01 -28.81 -23.29
C LEU A 352 10.88 -29.84 -23.46
N TYR A 353 10.47 -30.13 -24.71
CA TYR A 353 9.45 -31.13 -25.05
C TYR A 353 8.11 -30.89 -24.36
N MET A 354 7.75 -29.62 -24.18
CA MET A 354 6.48 -29.20 -23.62
C MET A 354 5.53 -28.69 -24.70
N LYS A 355 4.23 -28.72 -24.37
CA LYS A 355 3.19 -28.07 -25.17
C LYS A 355 3.40 -26.56 -25.15
N ASN A 356 3.06 -25.91 -26.25
CA ASN A 356 3.08 -24.46 -26.32
C ASN A 356 2.10 -23.84 -25.34
N VAL A 357 2.45 -22.64 -24.89
CA VAL A 357 1.57 -21.77 -24.12
C VAL A 357 1.09 -20.62 -24.97
N SER A 358 -0.04 -20.05 -24.57
CA SER A 358 -0.56 -18.80 -25.10
C SER A 358 -0.64 -17.77 -23.98
N LEU A 359 -0.30 -16.53 -24.31
CA LEU A 359 -0.38 -15.39 -23.41
C LEU A 359 -1.47 -14.45 -23.88
N GLU A 360 -2.34 -14.04 -22.96
CA GLU A 360 -3.41 -13.07 -23.22
C GLU A 360 -3.26 -11.89 -22.26
N LEU A 361 -3.23 -10.67 -22.81
CA LEU A 361 -3.24 -9.42 -22.04
C LEU A 361 -4.68 -9.00 -21.77
N VAL A 362 -5.04 -8.85 -20.51
CA VAL A 362 -6.39 -8.53 -20.04
C VAL A 362 -6.37 -7.23 -19.23
N ASP A 363 -7.33 -6.34 -19.49
CA ASP A 363 -7.51 -5.13 -18.68
C ASP A 363 -8.24 -5.48 -17.38
N THR A 364 -7.61 -5.18 -16.24
CA THR A 364 -8.15 -5.45 -14.90
C THR A 364 -9.07 -4.34 -14.39
N SER A 365 -9.19 -3.23 -15.12
CA SER A 365 -9.85 -1.98 -14.73
C SER A 365 -9.27 -1.28 -13.48
N LYS A 366 -8.40 -1.96 -12.72
CA LYS A 366 -7.74 -1.40 -11.54
C LYS A 366 -6.33 -0.94 -11.90
N ILE A 367 -6.05 0.33 -11.68
CA ILE A 367 -4.74 0.91 -11.94
C ILE A 367 -3.79 0.57 -10.78
N THR A 368 -2.63 0.06 -11.13
CA THR A 368 -1.51 -0.23 -10.22
C THR A 368 -0.27 0.57 -10.63
N SER A 369 0.79 0.49 -9.84
CA SER A 369 2.10 1.06 -10.17
C SER A 369 2.72 0.49 -11.46
N LEU A 370 2.21 -0.64 -11.97
CA LEU A 370 2.61 -1.25 -13.22
C LEU A 370 1.57 -1.05 -14.35
N GLY A 371 0.54 -0.23 -14.14
CA GLY A 371 -0.56 -0.05 -15.08
C GLY A 371 -1.77 -0.90 -14.71
N LYS A 372 -2.60 -1.22 -15.70
CA LYS A 372 -3.90 -1.90 -15.51
C LYS A 372 -3.99 -3.27 -16.18
N ASP A 373 -2.87 -3.76 -16.71
CA ASP A 373 -2.80 -5.00 -17.48
C ASP A 373 -2.54 -6.22 -16.58
N GLU A 374 -3.14 -7.35 -16.95
CA GLU A 374 -2.86 -8.67 -16.40
C GLU A 374 -2.59 -9.68 -17.53
N ILE A 375 -1.55 -10.50 -17.37
CA ILE A 375 -1.23 -11.57 -18.31
C ILE A 375 -1.83 -12.88 -17.81
N LYS A 376 -2.72 -13.44 -18.62
CA LYS A 376 -3.24 -14.80 -18.43
C LYS A 376 -2.42 -15.77 -19.29
N LEU A 377 -1.77 -16.72 -18.61
CA LEU A 377 -1.09 -17.84 -19.25
C LEU A 377 -2.02 -19.05 -19.33
N SER A 378 -2.16 -19.63 -20.52
CA SER A 378 -2.87 -20.89 -20.72
C SER A 378 -2.06 -21.92 -21.52
N ILE A 379 -2.25 -23.20 -21.21
CA ILE A 379 -1.52 -24.32 -21.85
C ILE A 379 -2.55 -25.18 -22.58
N ASN A 380 -2.57 -25.16 -23.92
CA ASN A 380 -3.61 -25.82 -24.73
C ASN A 380 -5.05 -25.58 -24.20
N ALA A 381 -5.37 -24.34 -23.81
CA ALA A 381 -6.65 -23.94 -23.20
C ALA A 381 -6.99 -24.62 -21.83
N ALA A 382 -6.03 -25.29 -21.20
CA ALA A 382 -6.16 -25.86 -19.85
C ALA A 382 -5.41 -25.02 -18.80
N ASN A 383 -5.83 -25.19 -17.54
CA ASN A 383 -5.20 -24.54 -16.39
C ASN A 383 -3.84 -25.16 -16.03
N LEU A 384 -2.89 -24.32 -15.61
CA LEU A 384 -1.57 -24.69 -15.05
C LEU A 384 -1.62 -25.79 -13.97
N LYS A 385 -2.73 -25.86 -13.22
CA LYS A 385 -2.95 -26.83 -12.13
C LYS A 385 -2.97 -28.30 -12.59
N ASN A 386 -3.12 -28.54 -13.89
CA ASN A 386 -3.19 -29.89 -14.44
C ASN A 386 -1.81 -30.47 -14.84
N LEU A 387 -0.73 -29.71 -14.67
CA LEU A 387 0.63 -30.18 -14.98
C LEU A 387 1.17 -31.11 -13.90
N SER A 388 1.95 -32.11 -14.32
CA SER A 388 2.81 -32.86 -13.41
C SER A 388 3.89 -31.96 -12.78
N SER A 389 4.46 -32.37 -11.65
CA SER A 389 5.57 -31.63 -11.00
C SER A 389 6.77 -31.43 -11.93
N GLY A 390 7.10 -32.43 -12.76
CA GLY A 390 8.18 -32.35 -13.73
C GLY A 390 7.88 -31.38 -14.88
N GLU A 391 6.66 -31.40 -15.42
CA GLU A 391 6.24 -30.43 -16.44
C GLU A 391 6.22 -28.99 -15.89
N LEU A 392 5.75 -28.81 -14.67
CA LEU A 392 5.76 -27.51 -14.01
C LEU A 392 7.19 -26.97 -13.85
N ASN A 393 8.12 -27.80 -13.39
CA ASN A 393 9.52 -27.40 -13.24
C ASN A 393 10.19 -27.08 -14.59
N ARG A 394 9.86 -27.82 -15.66
CA ARG A 394 10.30 -27.48 -17.02
C ARG A 394 9.71 -26.16 -17.52
N LEU A 395 8.45 -25.87 -17.24
CA LEU A 395 7.83 -24.58 -17.59
C LEU A 395 8.50 -23.42 -16.83
N ARG A 396 8.81 -23.61 -15.54
CA ARG A 396 9.55 -22.63 -14.74
C ARG A 396 10.95 -22.40 -15.30
N LEU A 397 11.63 -23.47 -15.71
CA LEU A 397 12.94 -23.39 -16.36
C LEU A 397 12.87 -22.59 -17.67
N ALA A 398 11.85 -22.85 -18.51
CA ALA A 398 11.61 -22.12 -19.75
C ALA A 398 11.41 -20.62 -19.48
N PHE A 399 10.65 -20.29 -18.43
CA PHE A 399 10.43 -18.90 -18.03
C PHE A 399 11.71 -18.22 -17.56
N ILE A 400 12.51 -18.88 -16.70
CA ILE A 400 13.79 -18.33 -16.22
C ILE A 400 14.77 -18.13 -17.40
N ALA A 401 14.82 -19.07 -18.35
CA ALA A 401 15.62 -18.93 -19.57
C ALA A 401 15.15 -17.76 -20.44
N THR A 402 13.83 -17.58 -20.57
CA THR A 402 13.24 -16.44 -21.28
C THR A 402 13.58 -15.12 -20.58
N GLU A 403 13.48 -15.06 -19.25
CA GLU A 403 13.85 -13.92 -18.41
C GLU A 403 15.31 -13.52 -18.66
N CYS A 404 16.24 -14.49 -18.57
CA CYS A 404 17.66 -14.23 -18.84
C CYS A 404 17.93 -13.79 -20.28
N ARG A 405 17.26 -14.39 -21.26
CA ARG A 405 17.42 -14.03 -22.68
C ARG A 405 16.98 -12.60 -22.96
N ILE A 406 15.88 -12.15 -22.36
CA ILE A 406 15.33 -10.81 -22.57
C ILE A 406 16.16 -9.76 -21.81
N LEU A 407 16.43 -10.01 -20.53
CA LEU A 407 17.09 -9.03 -19.66
C LEU A 407 18.62 -9.04 -19.81
N ASN A 408 19.17 -10.02 -20.53
CA ASN A 408 20.61 -10.32 -20.62
C ASN A 408 21.31 -10.27 -19.26
N SER A 409 20.59 -10.71 -18.22
CA SER A 409 21.01 -10.64 -16.84
C SER A 409 20.33 -11.74 -16.04
N GLY A 410 20.92 -12.03 -14.90
CA GLY A 410 20.47 -13.06 -13.98
C GLY A 410 21.59 -13.30 -12.98
N THR A 411 21.22 -13.38 -11.71
CA THR A 411 22.18 -13.61 -10.62
C THR A 411 21.52 -14.44 -9.53
N GLY A 412 22.30 -15.28 -8.87
CA GLY A 412 21.86 -16.10 -7.76
C GLY A 412 22.03 -17.59 -8.02
N ILE A 413 21.32 -18.39 -7.23
CA ILE A 413 21.53 -19.83 -7.13
C ILE A 413 20.22 -20.55 -7.42
N ILE A 414 20.27 -21.59 -8.25
CA ILE A 414 19.12 -22.42 -8.59
C ILE A 414 19.35 -23.83 -8.08
N PHE A 415 18.41 -24.37 -7.29
CA PHE A 415 18.40 -25.76 -6.86
C PHE A 415 17.29 -26.53 -7.56
N LEU A 416 17.66 -27.62 -8.24
CA LEU A 416 16.78 -28.48 -9.02
C LEU A 416 16.84 -29.91 -8.48
N ASP A 417 15.68 -30.44 -8.07
CA ASP A 417 15.51 -31.84 -7.72
C ASP A 417 14.71 -32.54 -8.82
N GLU A 418 15.25 -33.62 -9.38
CA GLU A 418 14.58 -34.48 -10.37
C GLU A 418 13.99 -33.75 -11.60
N ILE A 419 14.64 -32.68 -12.10
CA ILE A 419 14.22 -31.98 -13.33
C ILE A 419 14.20 -32.90 -14.55
N ASP A 420 15.00 -33.96 -14.50
CA ASP A 420 15.18 -34.97 -15.54
C ASP A 420 14.28 -36.20 -15.38
N ALA A 421 13.34 -36.19 -14.43
CA ALA A 421 12.40 -37.30 -14.23
C ALA A 421 11.53 -37.55 -15.46
N ASN A 422 11.38 -38.85 -15.80
CA ASN A 422 10.60 -39.34 -16.95
C ASN A 422 11.06 -38.85 -18.32
N LEU A 423 12.34 -38.48 -18.47
CA LEU A 423 12.92 -38.06 -19.74
C LEU A 423 13.98 -39.04 -20.22
N SER A 424 14.18 -39.09 -21.53
CA SER A 424 15.19 -39.98 -22.11
C SER A 424 15.83 -39.40 -23.38
N GLY A 425 17.04 -39.85 -23.68
CA GLY A 425 17.75 -39.54 -24.92
C GLY A 425 17.84 -38.04 -25.23
N LYS A 426 17.22 -37.62 -26.33
CA LYS A 426 17.29 -36.25 -26.84
C LYS A 426 16.60 -35.22 -25.93
N GLU A 427 15.57 -35.62 -25.19
CA GLU A 427 14.86 -34.76 -24.25
C GLU A 427 15.75 -34.34 -23.09
N ALA A 428 16.45 -35.31 -22.51
CA ALA A 428 17.43 -35.10 -21.46
C ALA A 428 18.59 -34.20 -21.90
N MET A 429 19.07 -34.39 -23.13
CA MET A 429 20.13 -33.55 -23.70
C MET A 429 19.67 -32.09 -23.89
N SER A 430 18.41 -31.88 -24.26
CA SER A 430 17.89 -30.54 -24.48
C SER A 430 17.75 -29.77 -23.16
N ILE A 431 17.33 -30.43 -22.08
CA ILE A 431 17.39 -29.86 -20.72
C ILE A 431 18.82 -29.53 -20.31
N ALA A 432 19.76 -30.44 -20.55
CA ALA A 432 21.17 -30.22 -20.21
C ALA A 432 21.72 -28.97 -20.90
N ASN A 433 21.34 -28.72 -22.16
CA ASN A 433 21.74 -27.53 -22.91
C ASN A 433 21.14 -26.25 -22.32
N VAL A 434 19.85 -26.23 -21.99
CA VAL A 434 19.20 -25.06 -21.36
C VAL A 434 19.81 -24.77 -19.98
N LEU A 435 20.11 -25.79 -19.19
CA LEU A 435 20.77 -25.61 -17.90
C LEU A 435 22.21 -25.11 -18.05
N ASN A 436 22.92 -25.57 -19.07
CA ASN A 436 24.26 -25.07 -19.37
C ASN A 436 24.22 -23.59 -19.80
N GLU A 437 23.26 -23.20 -20.62
CA GLU A 437 23.03 -21.80 -21.00
C GLU A 437 22.74 -20.92 -19.78
N LEU A 438 21.80 -21.34 -18.93
CA LEU A 438 21.46 -20.63 -17.69
C LEU A 438 22.63 -20.57 -16.70
N SER A 439 23.55 -21.53 -16.76
CA SER A 439 24.69 -21.57 -15.84
C SER A 439 25.70 -20.43 -16.05
N ALA A 440 25.60 -19.71 -17.16
CA ALA A 440 26.35 -18.47 -17.38
C ALA A 440 25.85 -17.31 -16.49
N PHE A 441 24.60 -17.36 -16.03
CA PHE A 441 23.97 -16.33 -15.19
C PHE A 441 23.74 -16.80 -13.75
N TYR A 442 23.41 -18.07 -13.57
CA TYR A 442 23.11 -18.66 -12.27
C TYR A 442 24.10 -19.74 -11.89
N GLN A 443 24.41 -19.88 -10.61
CA GLN A 443 24.98 -21.13 -10.12
C GLN A 443 23.87 -22.16 -9.96
N ILE A 444 23.99 -23.31 -10.64
CA ILE A 444 22.91 -24.30 -10.67
C ILE A 444 23.37 -25.56 -9.97
N PHE A 445 22.55 -26.06 -9.06
CA PHE A 445 22.70 -27.36 -8.44
C PHE A 445 21.58 -28.27 -8.95
N ALA A 446 21.93 -29.45 -9.44
CA ALA A 446 20.98 -30.45 -9.91
C ALA A 446 21.31 -31.85 -9.38
N ILE A 447 20.28 -32.59 -8.98
CA ILE A 447 20.35 -34.04 -8.81
C ILE A 447 19.93 -34.67 -10.13
N SER A 448 20.72 -35.62 -10.64
CA SER A 448 20.43 -36.28 -11.91
C SER A 448 20.76 -37.76 -11.89
N HIS A 449 19.94 -38.51 -12.62
CA HIS A 449 20.18 -39.91 -12.94
C HIS A 449 20.60 -40.10 -14.41
N LEU A 450 20.56 -39.04 -15.21
CA LEU A 450 20.81 -39.10 -16.65
C LEU A 450 22.25 -38.68 -17.01
N PRO A 451 22.97 -39.47 -17.80
CA PRO A 451 24.34 -39.14 -18.19
C PRO A 451 24.41 -37.86 -19.04
N GLN A 452 23.35 -37.53 -19.78
CA GLN A 452 23.27 -36.33 -20.62
C GLN A 452 23.45 -35.06 -19.80
N LEU A 453 22.74 -34.92 -18.68
CA LEU A 453 22.86 -33.75 -17.81
C LEU A 453 24.24 -33.69 -17.13
N SER A 454 24.72 -34.84 -16.64
CA SER A 454 26.02 -34.93 -15.97
C SER A 454 27.21 -34.65 -16.89
N SER A 455 27.06 -34.92 -18.18
CA SER A 455 28.09 -34.62 -19.19
C SER A 455 28.32 -33.12 -19.39
N LYS A 456 27.25 -32.31 -19.26
CA LYS A 456 27.30 -30.85 -19.39
C LYS A 456 27.68 -30.11 -18.10
N ALA A 457 27.87 -30.83 -17.00
CA ALA A 457 28.19 -30.21 -15.72
C ALA A 457 29.60 -29.59 -15.74
N HIS A 458 29.73 -28.42 -15.13
CA HIS A 458 31.02 -27.80 -14.80
C HIS A 458 31.64 -28.49 -13.59
N ASN A 459 30.81 -28.80 -12.58
CA ASN A 459 31.19 -29.58 -11.41
C ASN A 459 30.36 -30.87 -11.36
N HIS A 460 31.02 -32.02 -11.23
CA HIS A 460 30.35 -33.31 -11.12
C HIS A 460 30.76 -33.99 -9.82
N PHE A 461 29.79 -34.21 -8.94
CA PHE A 461 29.99 -34.90 -7.67
C PHE A 461 29.30 -36.26 -7.68
N LEU A 462 30.00 -37.28 -7.20
CA LEU A 462 29.47 -38.62 -7.02
C LEU A 462 29.18 -38.86 -5.54
N VAL A 463 27.93 -39.20 -5.23
CA VAL A 463 27.48 -39.59 -3.90
C VAL A 463 27.42 -41.12 -3.82
N GLU A 464 28.20 -41.69 -2.92
CA GLU A 464 28.32 -43.14 -2.71
C GLU A 464 27.98 -43.49 -1.26
N LYS A 465 27.33 -44.64 -1.07
CA LYS A 465 27.03 -45.17 0.26
C LYS A 465 27.86 -46.43 0.52
N ASN A 466 28.75 -46.34 1.49
CA ASN A 466 29.57 -47.45 1.98
C ASN A 466 29.01 -47.90 3.34
N ALA A 467 28.36 -49.07 3.35
CA ALA A 467 27.63 -49.59 4.51
C ALA A 467 26.58 -48.60 5.04
N SER A 468 26.80 -48.03 6.22
CA SER A 468 25.91 -47.04 6.85
C SER A 468 26.31 -45.58 6.59
N CYS A 469 27.46 -45.32 5.96
CA CYS A 469 27.99 -43.97 5.75
C CYS A 469 27.99 -43.60 4.26
N SER A 470 27.43 -42.44 3.95
CA SER A 470 27.41 -41.80 2.64
C SER A 470 28.58 -40.83 2.56
N THR A 471 29.19 -40.78 1.40
CA THR A 471 30.35 -39.93 1.07
C THR A 471 30.09 -39.24 -0.25
N VAL A 472 30.69 -38.07 -0.44
CA VAL A 472 30.58 -37.31 -1.68
C VAL A 472 31.99 -36.93 -2.14
N LYS A 473 32.27 -37.12 -3.42
CA LYS A 473 33.58 -36.80 -4.02
C LYS A 473 33.41 -36.04 -5.33
N LYS A 474 34.25 -35.04 -5.56
CA LYS A 474 34.33 -34.34 -6.85
C LYS A 474 35.04 -35.24 -7.86
N LEU A 475 34.42 -35.45 -9.02
CA LEU A 475 34.96 -36.27 -10.09
C LEU A 475 35.86 -35.45 -11.01
N LYS A 476 37.05 -35.99 -11.30
CA LYS A 476 37.93 -35.51 -12.38
C LYS A 476 37.53 -36.17 -13.70
N ASP A 477 37.95 -35.62 -14.84
CA ASP A 477 37.51 -36.06 -16.17
C ASP A 477 37.51 -37.58 -16.40
N LYS A 478 38.58 -38.28 -15.97
CA LYS A 478 38.66 -39.75 -16.10
C LYS A 478 37.58 -40.46 -15.29
N ASP A 479 37.31 -40.00 -14.08
CA ASP A 479 36.29 -40.58 -13.21
C ASP A 479 34.89 -40.14 -13.60
N ARG A 480 34.73 -38.94 -14.18
CA ARG A 480 33.49 -38.49 -14.83
C ARG A 480 33.10 -39.43 -15.96
N ILE A 481 34.02 -39.73 -16.87
CA ILE A 481 33.76 -40.66 -17.99
C ILE A 481 33.35 -42.05 -17.47
N LYS A 482 34.02 -42.56 -16.43
CA LYS A 482 33.66 -43.84 -15.80
C LYS A 482 32.26 -43.81 -15.17
N GLU A 483 31.94 -42.73 -14.46
CA GLU A 483 30.61 -42.56 -13.86
C GLU A 483 29.52 -42.44 -14.93
N LEU A 484 29.76 -41.68 -16.00
CA LEU A 484 28.85 -41.61 -17.14
C LEU A 484 28.64 -43.00 -17.75
N ALA A 485 29.70 -43.77 -17.97
CA ALA A 485 29.61 -45.14 -18.49
C ALA A 485 28.80 -46.05 -17.55
N ARG A 486 29.00 -45.95 -16.23
CA ARG A 486 28.19 -46.64 -15.22
C ARG A 486 26.72 -46.23 -15.27
N MET A 487 26.42 -44.95 -15.48
CA MET A 487 25.05 -44.47 -15.65
C MET A 487 24.39 -45.01 -16.93
N ILE A 488 25.17 -45.33 -17.96
CA ILE A 488 24.70 -45.89 -19.22
C ILE A 488 24.47 -47.42 -19.13
N SER A 489 25.45 -48.18 -18.65
CA SER A 489 25.44 -49.66 -18.67
C SER A 489 25.12 -50.32 -17.32
N GLY A 490 24.95 -49.54 -16.25
CA GLY A 490 24.70 -50.06 -14.91
C GLY A 490 25.97 -50.45 -14.18
N GLU A 491 25.91 -51.51 -13.36
CA GLU A 491 27.04 -51.94 -12.51
C GLU A 491 28.25 -52.42 -13.32
N THR A 492 28.02 -53.08 -14.46
CA THR A 492 29.07 -53.59 -15.33
C THR A 492 29.38 -52.56 -16.41
N ILE A 493 30.55 -51.93 -16.34
CA ILE A 493 31.02 -50.96 -17.35
C ILE A 493 31.52 -51.74 -18.56
N THR A 494 30.89 -51.55 -19.73
CA THR A 494 31.34 -52.13 -21.01
C THR A 494 32.20 -51.14 -21.81
N ASP A 495 32.96 -51.65 -22.78
CA ASP A 495 33.80 -50.81 -23.63
C ASP A 495 32.96 -49.86 -24.51
N GLU A 496 31.80 -50.32 -24.97
CA GLU A 496 30.84 -49.50 -25.75
C GLU A 496 30.27 -48.36 -24.89
N ALA A 497 29.95 -48.64 -23.62
CA ALA A 497 29.45 -47.63 -22.69
C ALA A 497 30.51 -46.56 -22.40
N LEU A 498 31.78 -46.97 -22.28
CA LEU A 498 32.90 -46.04 -22.15
C LEU A 498 33.12 -45.18 -23.41
N GLU A 499 32.97 -45.76 -24.59
CA GLU A 499 33.08 -45.02 -25.85
C GLU A 499 31.95 -44.00 -26.01
N PHE A 500 30.72 -44.40 -25.70
CA PHE A 500 29.57 -43.50 -25.69
C PHE A 500 29.74 -42.38 -24.65
N ALA A 501 30.19 -42.70 -23.43
CA ALA A 501 30.48 -41.72 -22.39
C ALA A 501 31.55 -40.71 -22.80
N LYS A 502 32.62 -41.15 -23.47
CA LYS A 502 33.66 -40.25 -24.03
C LYS A 502 33.09 -39.31 -25.08
N THR A 503 32.21 -39.82 -25.94
CA THR A 503 31.56 -39.01 -26.97
C THR A 503 30.67 -37.96 -26.34
N LEU A 504 29.84 -38.37 -25.38
CA LEU A 504 28.93 -37.49 -24.65
C LEU A 504 29.69 -36.41 -23.86
N PHE A 505 30.79 -36.76 -23.19
CA PHE A 505 31.62 -35.82 -22.43
C PHE A 505 32.32 -34.77 -23.29
N LYS A 506 32.65 -35.09 -24.55
CA LYS A 506 33.26 -34.15 -25.49
C LYS A 506 32.24 -33.19 -26.11
N THR A 507 30.96 -33.54 -26.05
CA THR A 507 29.87 -32.79 -26.69
C THR A 507 29.45 -31.66 -25.78
#